data_AF-A0A948B0H0-F1
#
_entry.id   AF-A0A948B0H0-F1
#
_cell.length_a   1.000
_cell.length_b   1.000
_cell.length_c   1.000
_cell.angle_alpha   90.00
_cell.angle_beta   90.00
_cell.angle_gamma   90.00
#
_symmetry.space_group_name_H-M   'P 1'
#
loop_
_entity.id
_entity.type
_entity.pdbx_description
1 polymer ?
#
loop_
_entity_poly.entity_id
_entity_poly.type
_entity_poly.pdbx_seq_one_letter_code
_entity_poly.pdbx_strand_id
1 'polypeptide(L)'
;MRTSLFAQGEPMIWLTGGGLAIALVMITGLLMLVAAQGLGTLWPAPVVQLELKDGRRVMGEVTRAETAPIPRRLLRTGNFELTGEHFQWIGETNVARETRPAWALVVERLSWGRFYGLPRAFLVDGQVVATEAEAIWALFNRHLEPVRDRRREQRRLETREIGRINLRLEKARLAIRSAELRDGPGSGTVRQASARLARIEPAAQAESARIRARIAALNKENARYQIVLATADGREEKLALADIVRASPPNRLGRAGKLRVYFSRWGEFLTGVP
;
A
#
# COMPACT_ATOMS: atom_id res chain seq x y z
N MET A 1 46.20 53.89 -10.82
CA MET A 1 46.31 52.59 -11.52
C MET A 1 44.93 51.94 -11.52
N ARG A 2 44.33 51.71 -12.69
CA ARG A 2 43.07 50.94 -12.79
C ARG A 2 43.46 49.47 -12.76
N THR A 3 43.24 48.79 -11.64
CA THR A 3 43.39 47.34 -11.52
C THR A 3 42.38 46.67 -12.45
N SER A 4 42.87 45.79 -13.32
CA SER A 4 42.06 45.04 -14.28
C SER A 4 41.07 44.13 -13.54
N LEU A 5 39.81 44.11 -13.99
CA LEU A 5 38.73 43.20 -13.53
C LEU A 5 39.14 41.72 -13.50
N PHE A 6 40.12 41.33 -14.33
CA PHE A 6 40.67 39.97 -14.34
C PHE A 6 41.53 39.63 -13.12
N ALA A 7 42.10 40.63 -12.44
CA ALA A 7 43.01 40.41 -11.32
C ALA A 7 42.30 40.06 -9.99
N GLN A 8 40.98 40.23 -9.91
CA GLN A 8 40.18 40.02 -8.68
C GLN A 8 39.34 38.73 -8.70
N GLY A 9 39.43 37.91 -9.77
CA GLY A 9 38.69 36.64 -9.85
C GLY A 9 37.18 36.80 -10.07
N GLU A 10 36.67 38.01 -10.28
CA GLU A 10 35.25 38.29 -10.54
C GLU A 10 34.66 37.47 -11.70
N PRO A 11 35.35 37.25 -12.84
CA PRO A 11 34.82 36.39 -13.91
C PRO A 11 34.55 34.95 -13.44
N MET A 12 35.35 34.41 -12.52
CA MET A 12 35.16 33.07 -11.96
C MET A 12 33.97 33.03 -10.99
N ILE A 13 33.69 34.12 -10.27
CA ILE A 13 32.50 34.26 -9.42
C ILE A 13 31.24 34.29 -10.28
N TRP A 14 31.23 35.03 -11.39
CA TRP A 14 30.11 35.05 -12.33
C TRP A 14 29.90 33.69 -13.03
N LEU A 15 30.98 33.00 -13.41
CA LEU A 15 30.91 31.65 -13.98
C LEU A 15 30.35 30.64 -12.98
N THR A 16 30.80 30.66 -11.73
CA THR A 16 30.29 29.75 -10.68
C THR A 16 28.85 30.07 -10.29
N GLY A 17 28.49 31.36 -10.18
CA GLY A 17 27.11 31.81 -9.94
C GLY A 17 26.17 31.47 -11.09
N GLY A 18 26.60 31.68 -12.34
CA GLY A 18 25.85 31.30 -13.54
C GLY A 18 25.71 29.78 -13.66
N GLY A 19 26.77 29.02 -13.37
CA GLY A 19 26.73 27.56 -13.31
C GLY A 19 25.77 27.03 -12.24
N LEU A 20 25.76 27.63 -11.05
CA LEU A 20 24.81 27.30 -9.98
C LEU A 20 23.36 27.61 -10.39
N ALA A 21 23.12 28.76 -11.02
CA ALA A 21 21.78 29.12 -11.51
C ALA A 21 21.27 28.12 -12.55
N ILE A 22 22.11 27.73 -13.52
CA ILE A 22 21.78 26.70 -14.50
C ILE A 22 21.50 25.36 -13.81
N ALA A 23 22.33 24.95 -12.85
CA ALA A 23 22.13 23.72 -12.09
C ALA A 23 20.79 23.71 -11.33
N LEU A 24 20.41 24.83 -10.69
CA LEU A 24 19.13 24.97 -10.00
C LEU A 24 17.94 24.91 -10.98
N VAL A 25 18.05 25.54 -12.14
CA VAL A 25 17.02 25.46 -13.20
C VAL A 25 16.89 24.03 -13.71
N MET A 26 18.01 23.34 -13.96
CA MET A 26 18.00 21.93 -14.39
C MET A 26 17.39 21.00 -13.35
N ILE A 27 17.78 21.14 -12.08
CA ILE A 27 17.21 20.32 -10.98
C ILE A 27 15.72 20.58 -10.87
N THR A 28 15.30 21.85 -10.89
CA THR A 28 13.88 22.20 -10.81
C THR A 28 13.10 21.66 -12.01
N GLY A 29 13.64 21.79 -13.22
CA GLY A 29 13.05 21.26 -14.44
C GLY A 29 12.94 19.74 -14.42
N LEU A 30 13.96 19.03 -13.94
CA LEU A 30 13.93 17.58 -13.79
C LEU A 30 12.89 17.16 -12.74
N LEU A 31 12.86 17.81 -11.57
CA LEU A 31 11.86 17.54 -10.53
C LEU A 31 10.44 17.78 -11.03
N MET A 32 10.21 18.85 -11.80
CA MET A 32 8.92 19.12 -12.44
C MET A 32 8.56 18.07 -13.48
N LEU A 33 9.51 17.61 -14.29
CA LEU A 33 9.28 16.54 -15.28
C LEU A 33 8.93 15.22 -14.58
N VAL A 34 9.68 14.83 -13.56
CA VAL A 34 9.43 13.62 -12.76
C VAL A 34 8.08 13.72 -12.09
N ALA A 35 7.74 14.88 -11.49
CA ALA A 35 6.44 15.11 -10.91
C ALA A 35 5.34 14.98 -11.98
N ALA A 36 5.44 15.66 -13.12
CA ALA A 36 4.42 15.60 -14.17
C ALA A 36 4.18 14.16 -14.68
N GLN A 37 5.25 13.39 -14.89
CA GLN A 37 5.17 11.99 -15.31
C GLN A 37 4.61 11.07 -14.22
N GLY A 38 5.01 11.29 -12.96
CA GLY A 38 4.57 10.48 -11.83
C GLY A 38 3.12 10.76 -11.40
N LEU A 39 2.72 12.04 -11.38
CA LEU A 39 1.40 12.50 -10.94
C LEU A 39 0.28 11.87 -11.78
N GLY A 40 0.47 11.73 -13.09
CA GLY A 40 -0.51 11.07 -13.97
C GLY A 40 -0.86 9.63 -13.57
N THR A 41 0.09 8.90 -12.97
CA THR A 41 -0.11 7.50 -12.55
C THR A 41 -1.07 7.33 -11.38
N LEU A 42 -1.23 8.38 -10.56
CA LEU A 42 -2.11 8.37 -9.40
C LEU A 42 -3.55 8.70 -9.76
N TRP A 43 -3.81 9.20 -10.97
CA TRP A 43 -5.14 9.56 -11.41
C TRP A 43 -6.06 8.32 -11.50
N PRO A 44 -7.29 8.36 -10.96
CA PRO A 44 -8.24 7.25 -11.10
C PRO A 44 -8.73 7.13 -12.55
N ALA A 45 -8.24 6.11 -13.25
CA ALA A 45 -8.71 5.76 -14.58
C ALA A 45 -10.09 5.08 -14.49
N PRO A 46 -10.96 5.25 -15.50
CA PRO A 46 -12.19 4.49 -15.58
C PRO A 46 -11.88 3.00 -15.77
N VAL A 47 -12.74 2.15 -15.22
CA VAL A 47 -12.65 0.69 -15.37
C VAL A 47 -13.54 0.28 -16.54
N VAL A 48 -12.97 -0.46 -17.47
CA VAL A 48 -13.70 -1.04 -18.61
C VAL A 48 -13.89 -2.53 -18.40
N GLN A 49 -15.00 -3.06 -18.88
CA GLN A 49 -15.25 -4.48 -19.02
C GLN A 49 -15.39 -4.80 -20.50
N LEU A 50 -14.49 -5.64 -21.00
CA LEU A 50 -14.42 -6.08 -22.38
C LEU A 50 -14.96 -7.50 -22.48
N GLU A 51 -15.89 -7.70 -23.41
CA GLU A 51 -16.25 -9.03 -23.91
C GLU A 51 -15.49 -9.23 -25.22
N LEU A 52 -14.64 -10.24 -25.26
CA LEU A 52 -13.82 -10.59 -26.42
C LEU A 52 -14.59 -11.52 -27.36
N LYS A 53 -14.22 -11.53 -28.63
CA LYS A 53 -14.82 -12.40 -29.66
C LYS A 53 -14.62 -13.91 -29.38
N ASP A 54 -13.61 -14.25 -28.59
CA ASP A 54 -13.35 -15.61 -28.12
C ASP A 54 -14.21 -16.02 -26.91
N GLY A 55 -15.12 -15.15 -26.46
CA GLY A 55 -16.01 -15.38 -25.33
C GLY A 55 -15.42 -15.01 -23.96
N ARG A 56 -14.13 -14.66 -23.88
CA ARG A 56 -13.53 -14.23 -22.61
C ARG A 56 -14.04 -12.85 -22.20
N ARG A 57 -14.16 -12.65 -20.88
CA ARG A 57 -14.48 -11.36 -20.27
C ARG A 57 -13.30 -10.87 -19.46
N VAL A 58 -12.91 -9.62 -19.69
CA VAL A 58 -11.76 -9.00 -19.02
C VAL A 58 -12.20 -7.66 -18.43
N MET A 59 -11.80 -7.37 -17.19
CA MET A 59 -12.06 -6.09 -16.53
C MET A 59 -10.74 -5.47 -16.07
N GLY A 60 -10.59 -4.16 -16.29
CA GLY A 60 -9.38 -3.46 -15.88
C GLY A 60 -9.36 -1.99 -16.28
N GLU A 61 -8.22 -1.35 -16.03
CA GLU A 61 -7.94 0.03 -16.44
C GLU A 61 -7.13 0.03 -17.74
N VAL A 62 -7.51 0.85 -18.72
CA VAL A 62 -6.70 1.06 -19.92
C VAL A 62 -5.48 1.91 -19.53
N THR A 63 -4.28 1.35 -19.57
CA THR A 63 -3.05 2.06 -19.21
C THR A 63 -2.27 2.59 -20.41
N ARG A 64 -2.43 1.95 -21.57
CA ARG A 64 -1.77 2.35 -22.82
C ARG A 64 -2.63 1.97 -24.01
N ALA A 65 -2.55 2.75 -25.08
CA ALA A 65 -3.14 2.44 -26.38
C ALA A 65 -2.07 2.63 -27.46
N GLU A 66 -2.06 1.75 -28.45
CA GLU A 66 -1.22 1.83 -29.63
C GLU A 66 -2.11 1.77 -30.87
N THR A 67 -1.89 2.69 -31.81
CA THR A 67 -2.76 2.85 -33.00
C THR A 67 -2.19 2.19 -34.24
N ALA A 68 -0.88 1.91 -34.28
CA ALA A 68 -0.20 1.34 -35.44
C ALA A 68 0.86 0.30 -35.01
N PRO A 69 1.15 -0.72 -35.84
CA PRO A 69 0.49 -1.06 -37.11
C PRO A 69 -0.87 -1.77 -36.94
N ILE A 70 -1.15 -2.36 -35.77
CA ILE A 70 -2.45 -2.97 -35.44
C ILE A 70 -2.94 -2.34 -34.13
N PRO A 71 -4.14 -1.72 -34.10
CA PRO A 71 -4.67 -1.10 -32.90
C PRO A 71 -4.80 -2.08 -31.73
N ARG A 72 -4.19 -1.75 -30.60
CA ARG A 72 -4.24 -2.55 -29.37
C ARG A 72 -4.18 -1.67 -28.13
N ARG A 73 -4.82 -2.13 -27.05
CA ARG A 73 -4.76 -1.50 -25.73
C ARG A 73 -4.12 -2.42 -24.72
N LEU A 74 -3.30 -1.85 -23.84
CA LEU A 74 -2.80 -2.53 -22.65
C LEU A 74 -3.81 -2.29 -21.53
N LEU A 75 -4.47 -3.35 -21.12
CA LEU A 75 -5.32 -3.36 -19.94
C LEU A 75 -4.50 -3.79 -18.74
N ARG A 76 -4.51 -2.98 -17.68
CA ARG A 76 -4.12 -3.45 -16.36
C ARG A 76 -5.27 -4.25 -15.79
N THR A 77 -5.14 -5.56 -15.92
CA THR A 77 -5.99 -6.52 -15.24
C THR A 77 -5.54 -6.65 -13.78
N GLY A 78 -6.49 -6.92 -12.91
CA GLY A 78 -6.20 -7.30 -11.53
C GLY A 78 -6.46 -8.77 -11.37
N ASN A 79 -6.27 -9.25 -10.15
CA ASN A 79 -6.54 -10.65 -9.81
C ASN A 79 -5.47 -11.59 -10.39
N PHE A 80 -4.19 -11.19 -10.31
CA PHE A 80 -3.04 -12.02 -10.75
C PHE A 80 -3.06 -13.42 -10.14
N GLU A 81 -3.54 -13.55 -8.91
CA GLU A 81 -3.74 -14.83 -8.25
C GLU A 81 -4.73 -15.76 -8.97
N LEU A 82 -5.60 -15.21 -9.82
CA LEU A 82 -6.59 -15.94 -10.63
C LEU A 82 -6.12 -16.12 -12.07
N THR A 83 -5.50 -15.09 -12.65
CA THR A 83 -5.20 -15.02 -14.09
C THR A 83 -3.73 -15.24 -14.43
N GLY A 84 -2.81 -15.12 -13.47
CA GLY A 84 -1.36 -15.13 -13.69
C GLY A 84 -0.80 -13.89 -14.41
N GLU A 85 -1.64 -12.88 -14.71
CA GLU A 85 -1.25 -11.73 -15.53
C GLU A 85 -1.77 -10.40 -14.96
N HIS A 86 -0.86 -9.45 -14.72
CA HIS A 86 -1.18 -8.09 -14.28
C HIS A 86 -1.54 -7.14 -15.44
N PHE A 87 -1.14 -7.49 -16.66
CA PHE A 87 -1.33 -6.67 -17.84
C PHE A 87 -1.60 -7.56 -19.04
N GLN A 88 -2.59 -7.19 -19.84
CA GLN A 88 -2.95 -7.91 -21.06
C GLN A 88 -3.06 -6.95 -22.23
N TRP A 89 -2.40 -7.31 -23.34
CA TRP A 89 -2.62 -6.63 -24.61
C TRP A 89 -3.87 -7.19 -25.27
N ILE A 90 -4.84 -6.32 -25.49
CA ILE A 90 -6.09 -6.62 -26.19
C ILE A 90 -6.08 -5.88 -27.52
N GLY A 91 -6.11 -6.63 -28.62
CA GLY A 91 -6.30 -6.06 -29.95
C GLY A 91 -7.72 -5.49 -30.09
N GLU A 92 -7.87 -4.29 -30.65
CA GLU A 92 -9.20 -3.67 -30.79
C GLU A 92 -10.15 -4.51 -31.65
N THR A 93 -9.60 -5.20 -32.65
CA THR A 93 -10.35 -6.10 -33.53
C THR A 93 -10.90 -7.33 -32.80
N ASN A 94 -10.38 -7.67 -31.62
CA ASN A 94 -10.82 -8.80 -30.81
C ASN A 94 -11.92 -8.41 -29.81
N VAL A 95 -12.18 -7.12 -29.62
CA VAL A 95 -13.23 -6.64 -28.72
C VAL A 95 -14.58 -6.79 -29.42
N ALA A 96 -15.47 -7.59 -28.83
CA ALA A 96 -16.85 -7.73 -29.28
C ALA A 96 -17.75 -6.65 -28.66
N ARG A 97 -17.54 -6.35 -27.37
CA ARG A 97 -18.29 -5.33 -26.63
C ARG A 97 -17.44 -4.70 -25.54
N GLU A 98 -17.56 -3.38 -25.37
CA GLU A 98 -16.99 -2.65 -24.24
C GLU A 98 -18.11 -2.02 -23.40
N THR A 99 -18.01 -2.16 -22.08
CA THR A 99 -18.91 -1.51 -21.12
C THR A 99 -18.14 -0.87 -20.00
N ARG A 100 -18.77 0.09 -19.29
CA ARG A 100 -18.22 0.73 -18.09
C ARG A 100 -19.21 0.56 -16.94
N PRO A 101 -19.15 -0.57 -16.21
CA PRO A 101 -20.08 -0.81 -15.13
C PRO A 101 -19.95 0.30 -14.07
N ALA A 102 -21.07 0.92 -13.68
CA ALA A 102 -21.05 2.02 -12.72
C ALA A 102 -20.38 1.59 -11.40
N TRP A 103 -20.64 0.36 -10.96
CA TRP A 103 -20.13 -0.20 -9.72
C TRP A 103 -18.85 -1.04 -9.88
N ALA A 104 -18.11 -0.88 -10.98
CA ALA A 104 -16.78 -1.47 -11.09
C ALA A 104 -15.87 -0.88 -10.00
N LEU A 105 -15.46 -1.72 -9.05
CA LEU A 105 -14.56 -1.35 -7.96
C LEU A 105 -13.12 -1.65 -8.34
N VAL A 106 -12.25 -0.69 -8.03
CA VAL A 106 -10.80 -0.89 -7.95
C VAL A 106 -10.46 -0.99 -6.47
N VAL A 107 -10.03 -2.17 -6.04
CA VAL A 107 -9.62 -2.44 -4.67
C VAL A 107 -8.11 -2.58 -4.63
N GLU A 108 -7.45 -1.74 -3.85
CA GLU A 108 -6.01 -1.85 -3.58
C GLU A 108 -5.84 -2.65 -2.29
N ARG A 109 -5.18 -3.80 -2.39
CA ARG A 109 -4.95 -4.71 -1.27
C ARG A 109 -3.54 -4.58 -0.74
N LEU A 110 -3.35 -4.93 0.53
CA LEU A 110 -2.03 -5.01 1.17
C LEU A 110 -1.15 -6.09 0.53
N SER A 111 -1.77 -7.14 0.02
CA SER A 111 -1.12 -8.25 -0.67
C SER A 111 -1.72 -8.42 -2.07
N TRP A 112 -0.92 -8.90 -3.03
CA TRP A 112 -1.40 -9.25 -4.37
C TRP A 112 -1.92 -8.08 -5.24
N GLY A 113 -1.66 -6.83 -4.84
CA GLY A 113 -1.91 -5.64 -5.66
C GLY A 113 -3.39 -5.29 -5.85
N ARG A 114 -3.73 -4.78 -7.04
CA ARG A 114 -5.10 -4.34 -7.37
C ARG A 114 -6.02 -5.52 -7.70
N PHE A 115 -7.24 -5.42 -7.23
CA PHE A 115 -8.36 -6.30 -7.58
C PHE A 115 -9.44 -5.49 -8.29
N TYR A 116 -10.03 -6.05 -9.34
CA TYR A 116 -11.18 -5.45 -10.04
C TYR A 116 -12.38 -6.38 -9.99
N GLY A 117 -13.54 -5.82 -9.64
CA GLY A 117 -14.78 -6.57 -9.63
C GLY A 117 -16.01 -5.73 -9.30
N LEU A 118 -17.16 -6.39 -9.30
CA LEU A 118 -18.46 -5.81 -9.00
C LEU A 118 -18.92 -6.24 -7.60
N PRO A 119 -19.45 -5.33 -6.76
CA PRO A 119 -19.98 -5.68 -5.45
C PRO A 119 -21.15 -6.65 -5.57
N ARG A 120 -21.08 -7.75 -4.80
CA ARG A 120 -22.12 -8.77 -4.71
C ARG A 120 -22.74 -8.88 -3.33
N ALA A 121 -21.91 -8.81 -2.30
CA ALA A 121 -22.39 -8.83 -0.92
C ALA A 121 -21.44 -8.10 0.02
N PHE A 122 -21.98 -7.63 1.14
CA PHE A 122 -21.21 -7.26 2.32
C PHE A 122 -21.55 -8.23 3.45
N LEU A 123 -20.52 -8.75 4.11
CA LEU A 123 -20.66 -9.73 5.18
C LEU A 123 -20.22 -9.14 6.51
N VAL A 124 -20.99 -9.44 7.55
CA VAL A 124 -20.63 -9.23 8.95
C VAL A 124 -20.78 -10.57 9.67
N ASP A 125 -19.72 -11.03 10.32
CA ASP A 125 -19.69 -12.33 11.02
C ASP A 125 -20.05 -13.51 10.09
N GLY A 126 -19.65 -13.41 8.82
CA GLY A 126 -19.94 -14.42 7.79
C GLY A 126 -21.37 -14.37 7.24
N GLN A 127 -22.25 -13.52 7.78
CA GLN A 127 -23.63 -13.36 7.32
C GLN A 127 -23.75 -12.23 6.31
N VAL A 128 -24.52 -12.45 5.24
CA VAL A 128 -24.79 -11.41 4.23
C VAL A 128 -25.72 -10.36 4.85
N VAL A 129 -25.26 -9.11 4.92
CA VAL A 129 -26.03 -7.98 5.46
C VAL A 129 -26.46 -6.97 4.41
N ALA A 130 -25.90 -7.04 3.20
CA ALA A 130 -26.30 -6.25 2.05
C ALA A 130 -25.93 -6.96 0.74
N THR A 131 -26.80 -6.84 -0.27
CA THR A 131 -26.58 -7.33 -1.65
C THR A 131 -26.64 -6.22 -2.70
N GLU A 132 -27.27 -5.09 -2.36
CA GLU A 132 -27.35 -3.92 -3.24
C GLU A 132 -26.04 -3.13 -3.22
N ALA A 133 -25.55 -2.74 -4.41
CA ALA A 133 -24.23 -2.12 -4.56
C ALA A 133 -24.07 -0.82 -3.74
N GLU A 134 -25.09 0.03 -3.73
CA GLU A 134 -25.16 1.25 -2.92
C GLU A 134 -25.02 0.95 -1.42
N ALA A 135 -25.75 -0.06 -0.92
CA ALA A 135 -25.74 -0.46 0.49
C ALA A 135 -24.40 -1.11 0.88
N ILE A 136 -23.86 -1.97 0.01
CA ILE A 136 -22.52 -2.57 0.16
C ILE A 136 -21.47 -1.46 0.27
N TRP A 137 -21.52 -0.47 -0.61
CA TRP A 137 -20.56 0.63 -0.61
C TRP A 137 -20.68 1.52 0.63
N ALA A 138 -21.91 1.77 1.11
CA ALA A 138 -22.14 2.50 2.36
C ALA A 138 -21.53 1.77 3.58
N LEU A 139 -21.76 0.46 3.69
CA LEU A 139 -21.18 -0.38 4.76
C LEU A 139 -19.66 -0.46 4.66
N PHE A 140 -19.13 -0.63 3.44
CA PHE A 140 -17.69 -0.61 3.20
C PHE A 140 -17.04 0.69 3.72
N ASN A 141 -17.57 1.86 3.34
CA ASN A 141 -17.02 3.14 3.80
C ASN A 141 -17.19 3.34 5.31
N ARG A 142 -18.26 2.82 5.90
CA ARG A 142 -18.49 2.90 7.36
C ARG A 142 -17.46 2.10 8.15
N HIS A 143 -17.05 0.94 7.65
CA HIS A 143 -16.22 -0.02 8.39
C HIS A 143 -14.74 0.02 8.03
N LEU A 144 -14.36 0.50 6.84
CA LEU A 144 -12.96 0.46 6.39
C LEU A 144 -12.02 1.22 7.34
N GLU A 145 -12.32 2.46 7.71
CA GLU A 145 -11.41 3.25 8.55
C GLU A 145 -11.28 2.69 9.98
N PRO A 146 -12.37 2.30 10.68
CA PRO A 146 -12.25 1.58 11.95
C PRO A 146 -11.42 0.29 11.88
N VAL A 147 -11.55 -0.46 10.78
CA VAL A 147 -10.73 -1.67 10.55
C VAL A 147 -9.25 -1.31 10.37
N ARG A 148 -8.95 -0.25 9.61
CA ARG A 148 -7.59 0.27 9.42
C ARG A 148 -6.98 0.77 10.73
N ASP A 149 -7.73 1.47 11.57
CA ASP A 149 -7.30 1.92 12.90
C ASP A 149 -6.86 0.75 13.78
N ARG A 150 -7.69 -0.29 13.86
CA ARG A 150 -7.36 -1.50 14.63
C ARG A 150 -6.13 -2.22 14.08
N ARG A 151 -5.96 -2.26 12.76
CA ARG A 151 -4.75 -2.81 12.11
C ARG A 151 -3.50 -1.99 12.41
N ARG A 152 -3.61 -0.65 12.45
CA ARG A 152 -2.51 0.24 12.87
C ARG A 152 -2.14 0.01 14.34
N GLU A 153 -3.14 -0.14 15.22
CA GLU A 153 -2.92 -0.47 16.63
C GLU A 153 -2.21 -1.83 16.78
N GLN A 154 -2.72 -2.87 16.11
CA GLN A 154 -2.10 -4.20 16.08
C GLN A 154 -0.63 -4.12 15.66
N ARG A 155 -0.33 -3.43 14.54
CA ARG A 155 1.05 -3.30 14.04
C ARG A 155 1.94 -2.54 15.03
N ARG A 156 1.42 -1.53 15.73
CA ARG A 156 2.16 -0.80 16.78
C ARG A 156 2.49 -1.72 17.95
N LEU A 157 1.51 -2.51 18.42
CA LEU A 157 1.69 -3.48 19.51
C LEU A 157 2.78 -4.51 19.14
N GLU A 158 2.72 -5.06 17.93
CA GLU A 158 3.68 -6.05 17.43
C GLU A 158 5.10 -5.48 17.26
N THR A 159 5.22 -4.32 16.59
CA THR A 159 6.55 -3.80 16.21
C THR A 159 7.21 -2.98 17.31
N ARG A 160 6.44 -2.21 18.08
CA ARG A 160 6.98 -1.30 19.10
C ARG A 160 6.97 -1.97 20.46
N GLU A 161 5.83 -2.47 20.93
CA GLU A 161 5.71 -2.91 22.32
C GLU A 161 6.38 -4.27 22.54
N ILE A 162 6.03 -5.29 21.75
CA ILE A 162 6.74 -6.57 21.75
C ILE A 162 8.23 -6.37 21.42
N GLY A 163 8.54 -5.50 20.47
CA GLY A 163 9.92 -5.15 20.12
C GLY A 163 10.74 -4.63 21.30
N ARG A 164 10.18 -3.74 22.13
CA ARG A 164 10.85 -3.23 23.35
C ARG A 164 11.09 -4.34 24.38
N ILE A 165 10.12 -5.24 24.55
CA ILE A 165 10.25 -6.38 25.47
C ILE A 165 11.37 -7.31 24.99
N ASN A 166 11.38 -7.66 23.70
CA ASN A 166 12.40 -8.50 23.10
C ASN A 166 13.78 -7.87 23.25
N LEU A 167 13.91 -6.56 22.98
CA LEU A 167 15.17 -5.84 23.15
C LEU A 167 15.66 -5.87 24.61
N ARG A 168 14.76 -5.73 25.59
CA ARG A 168 15.10 -5.80 27.03
C ARG A 168 15.63 -7.19 27.40
N LEU A 169 14.95 -8.25 26.94
CA LEU A 169 15.39 -9.63 27.19
C LEU A 169 16.72 -9.93 26.50
N GLU A 170 16.88 -9.47 25.26
CA GLU A 170 18.11 -9.69 24.51
C GLU A 170 19.31 -8.98 25.14
N LYS A 171 19.13 -7.74 25.62
CA LYS A 171 20.16 -7.04 26.40
C LYS A 171 20.59 -7.84 27.65
N ALA A 172 19.64 -8.48 28.34
CA ALA A 172 19.96 -9.29 29.52
C ALA A 172 20.69 -10.59 29.14
N ARG A 173 20.33 -11.24 28.03
CA ARG A 173 21.05 -12.41 27.49
C ARG A 173 22.47 -12.07 27.04
N LEU A 174 22.62 -10.94 26.34
CA LEU A 174 23.94 -10.44 25.94
C LEU A 174 24.81 -10.13 27.15
N ALA A 175 24.25 -9.62 28.25
CA ALA A 175 25.01 -9.38 29.48
C ALA A 175 25.57 -10.68 30.08
N ILE A 176 24.82 -11.79 30.02
CA ILE A 176 25.33 -13.12 30.40
C ILE A 176 26.48 -13.50 29.49
N ARG A 177 26.28 -13.41 28.17
CA ARG A 177 27.31 -13.78 27.19
C ARG A 177 28.59 -12.96 27.31
N SER A 178 28.46 -11.65 27.54
CA SER A 178 29.60 -10.76 27.79
C SER A 178 30.33 -11.10 29.08
N ALA A 179 29.62 -11.50 30.15
CA ALA A 179 30.24 -11.94 31.39
C ALA A 179 30.99 -13.27 31.24
N GLU A 180 30.44 -14.23 30.48
CA GLU A 180 31.11 -15.50 30.16
C GLU A 180 32.43 -15.27 29.41
N LEU A 181 32.43 -14.36 28.44
CA LEU A 181 33.62 -14.06 27.63
C LEU A 181 34.71 -13.32 28.42
N ARG A 182 34.33 -12.46 29.38
CA ARG A 182 35.27 -11.65 30.16
C ARG A 182 35.82 -12.38 31.37
N ASP A 183 34.95 -13.03 32.14
CA ASP A 183 35.27 -13.55 33.48
C ASP A 183 35.24 -15.09 33.54
N GLY A 184 34.92 -15.74 32.42
CA GLY A 184 34.81 -17.21 32.31
C GLY A 184 33.42 -17.74 32.70
N PRO A 185 33.06 -18.95 32.20
CA PRO A 185 31.83 -19.63 32.60
C PRO A 185 31.78 -19.90 34.11
N GLY A 186 30.60 -19.76 34.71
CA GLY A 186 30.41 -20.03 36.15
C GLY A 186 30.99 -18.98 37.10
N SER A 187 31.50 -17.86 36.60
CA SER A 187 31.95 -16.73 37.41
C SER A 187 30.79 -16.09 38.21
N GLY A 188 31.13 -15.32 39.26
CA GLY A 188 30.14 -14.60 40.06
C GLY A 188 29.34 -13.57 39.25
N THR A 189 29.97 -12.95 38.24
CA THR A 189 29.33 -11.99 37.33
C THR A 189 28.33 -12.66 36.40
N VAL A 190 28.61 -13.88 35.92
CA VAL A 190 27.64 -14.71 35.18
C VAL A 190 26.43 -15.04 36.06
N ARG A 191 26.64 -15.50 37.31
CA ARG A 191 25.53 -15.78 38.24
C ARG A 191 24.65 -14.55 38.49
N GLN A 192 25.25 -13.38 38.66
CA GLN A 192 24.51 -12.12 38.83
C GLN A 192 23.70 -11.74 37.58
N ALA A 193 24.29 -11.87 36.38
CA ALA A 193 23.61 -11.60 35.12
C ALA A 193 22.44 -12.57 34.89
N SER A 194 22.64 -13.87 35.15
CA SER A 194 21.58 -14.89 35.09
C SER A 194 20.46 -14.63 36.08
N ALA A 195 20.78 -14.25 37.32
CA ALA A 195 19.78 -13.89 38.32
C ALA A 195 18.97 -12.65 37.90
N ARG A 196 19.60 -11.68 37.22
CA ARG A 196 18.90 -10.51 36.68
C ARG A 196 17.92 -10.91 35.57
N LEU A 197 18.32 -11.76 34.63
CA LEU A 197 17.42 -12.28 33.59
C LEU A 197 16.23 -13.02 34.22
N ALA A 198 16.49 -13.92 35.17
CA ALA A 198 15.46 -14.68 35.87
C ALA A 198 14.44 -13.79 36.61
N ARG A 199 14.84 -12.60 37.09
CA ARG A 199 13.93 -11.63 37.72
C ARG A 199 13.02 -10.91 36.73
N ILE A 200 13.52 -10.56 35.54
CA ILE A 200 12.76 -9.75 34.56
C ILE A 200 11.90 -10.61 33.63
N GLU A 201 12.29 -11.88 33.44
CA GLU A 201 11.66 -12.77 32.46
C GLU A 201 10.18 -13.05 32.75
N PRO A 202 9.74 -13.39 33.98
CA PRO A 202 8.32 -13.62 34.26
C PRO A 202 7.44 -12.39 33.99
N ALA A 203 7.91 -11.20 34.36
CA ALA A 203 7.19 -9.95 34.10
C ALA A 203 7.11 -9.66 32.59
N ALA A 204 8.20 -9.87 31.86
CA ALA A 204 8.25 -9.71 30.41
C ALA A 204 7.32 -10.70 29.68
N GLN A 205 7.24 -11.94 30.16
CA GLN A 205 6.31 -12.96 29.63
C GLN A 205 4.85 -12.56 29.89
N ALA A 206 4.51 -12.14 31.10
CA ALA A 206 3.16 -11.68 31.43
C ALA A 206 2.75 -10.44 30.61
N GLU A 207 3.65 -9.48 30.43
CA GLU A 207 3.45 -8.30 29.59
C GLU A 207 3.22 -8.69 28.12
N SER A 208 4.07 -9.57 27.57
CA SER A 208 3.92 -10.09 26.20
C SER A 208 2.60 -10.83 26.00
N ALA A 209 2.19 -11.65 26.98
CA ALA A 209 0.92 -12.38 26.92
C ALA A 209 -0.29 -11.44 26.84
N ARG A 210 -0.29 -10.35 27.63
CA ARG A 210 -1.35 -9.32 27.58
C ARG A 210 -1.41 -8.64 26.21
N ILE A 211 -0.25 -8.27 25.66
CA ILE A 211 -0.18 -7.64 24.33
C ILE A 211 -0.67 -8.61 23.24
N ARG A 212 -0.28 -9.89 23.29
CA ARG A 212 -0.75 -10.92 22.35
C ARG A 212 -2.26 -11.14 22.45
N ALA A 213 -2.82 -11.14 23.66
CA ALA A 213 -4.27 -11.24 23.85
C ALA A 213 -4.99 -10.03 23.23
N ARG A 214 -4.44 -8.82 23.37
CA ARG A 214 -4.99 -7.63 22.71
C ARG A 214 -4.93 -7.72 21.18
N ILE A 215 -3.81 -8.15 20.62
CA ILE A 215 -3.65 -8.40 19.18
C ILE A 215 -4.70 -9.42 18.69
N ALA A 216 -4.87 -10.53 19.41
CA ALA A 216 -5.86 -11.55 19.06
C ALA A 216 -7.29 -10.99 19.07
N ALA A 217 -7.64 -10.14 20.04
CA ALA A 217 -8.94 -9.48 20.09
C ALA A 217 -9.15 -8.50 18.91
N LEU A 218 -8.14 -7.71 18.55
CA LEU A 218 -8.19 -6.81 17.39
C LEU A 218 -8.37 -7.58 16.08
N ASN A 219 -7.64 -8.69 15.92
CA ASN A 219 -7.76 -9.56 14.74
C ASN A 219 -9.14 -10.19 14.65
N LYS A 220 -9.68 -10.68 15.77
CA LYS A 220 -11.03 -11.26 15.83
C LYS A 220 -12.10 -10.23 15.44
N GLU A 221 -11.99 -9.00 15.93
CA GLU A 221 -12.94 -7.93 15.57
C GLU A 221 -12.84 -7.53 14.09
N ASN A 222 -11.62 -7.46 13.54
CA ASN A 222 -11.43 -7.11 12.13
C ASN A 222 -11.87 -8.22 11.16
N ALA A 223 -11.75 -9.50 11.55
CA ALA A 223 -12.17 -10.64 10.74
C ALA A 223 -13.67 -10.68 10.43
N ARG A 224 -14.48 -9.91 11.17
CA ARG A 224 -15.93 -9.87 11.03
C ARG A 224 -16.37 -9.26 9.70
N TYR A 225 -15.59 -8.34 9.13
CA TYR A 225 -16.02 -7.50 8.01
C TYR A 225 -15.40 -7.96 6.69
N GLN A 226 -16.24 -8.36 5.74
CA GLN A 226 -15.79 -8.81 4.42
C GLN A 226 -16.68 -8.23 3.31
N ILE A 227 -16.10 -8.05 2.12
CA ILE A 227 -16.82 -7.69 0.91
C ILE A 227 -16.67 -8.81 -0.13
N VAL A 228 -17.76 -9.18 -0.80
CA VAL A 228 -17.75 -10.13 -1.91
C VAL A 228 -17.78 -9.37 -3.21
N LEU A 229 -16.85 -9.71 -4.10
CA LEU A 229 -16.74 -9.11 -5.41
C LEU A 229 -16.79 -10.19 -6.48
N ALA A 230 -17.59 -9.97 -7.52
CA ALA A 230 -17.57 -10.78 -8.73
C ALA A 230 -16.54 -10.23 -9.72
N THR A 231 -15.67 -11.10 -10.21
CA THR A 231 -14.72 -10.81 -11.29
C THR A 231 -15.43 -10.74 -12.65
N ALA A 232 -14.70 -10.38 -13.72
CA ALA A 232 -15.26 -10.24 -15.07
C ALA A 232 -15.84 -11.56 -15.62
N ASP A 233 -15.20 -12.68 -15.28
CA ASP A 233 -15.60 -14.06 -15.60
C ASP A 233 -16.68 -14.61 -14.66
N GLY A 234 -17.12 -13.84 -13.67
CA GLY A 234 -18.24 -14.18 -12.78
C GLY A 234 -17.86 -14.95 -11.51
N ARG A 235 -16.57 -15.18 -11.28
CA ARG A 235 -16.08 -15.79 -10.04
C ARG A 235 -16.24 -14.81 -8.87
N GLU A 236 -16.76 -15.31 -7.76
CA GLU A 236 -16.91 -14.52 -6.54
C GLU A 236 -15.71 -14.70 -5.61
N GLU A 237 -15.16 -13.59 -5.14
CA GLU A 237 -14.05 -13.55 -4.20
C GLU A 237 -14.43 -12.78 -2.95
N LYS A 238 -14.11 -13.36 -1.78
CA LYS A 238 -14.35 -12.75 -0.47
C LYS A 238 -13.08 -12.04 -0.02
N LEU A 239 -13.13 -10.72 0.13
CA LEU A 239 -12.02 -9.90 0.61
C LEU A 239 -12.30 -9.42 2.04
N ALA A 240 -11.38 -9.69 2.96
CA ALA A 240 -11.42 -9.11 4.29
C ALA A 240 -11.07 -7.63 4.22
N LEU A 241 -11.82 -6.78 4.93
CA LEU A 241 -11.52 -5.33 4.96
C LEU A 241 -10.13 -5.05 5.56
N ALA A 242 -9.63 -5.93 6.42
CA ALA A 242 -8.30 -5.83 7.01
C ALA A 242 -7.17 -5.89 5.97
N ASP A 243 -7.41 -6.54 4.84
CA ASP A 243 -6.45 -6.69 3.74
C ASP A 243 -6.57 -5.59 2.69
N ILE A 244 -7.51 -4.65 2.86
CA ILE A 244 -7.79 -3.59 1.90
C ILE A 244 -7.16 -2.27 2.38
N VAL A 245 -6.37 -1.67 1.51
CA VAL A 245 -5.80 -0.32 1.68
C VAL A 245 -6.87 0.72 1.37
N ARG A 246 -7.47 0.59 0.19
CA ARG A 246 -8.53 1.46 -0.30
C ARG A 246 -9.38 0.74 -1.34
N ALA A 247 -10.57 1.27 -1.57
CA ALA A 247 -11.33 0.94 -2.77
C ALA A 247 -11.94 2.22 -3.36
N SER A 248 -12.30 2.18 -4.64
CA SER A 248 -13.09 3.25 -5.27
C SER A 248 -13.90 2.70 -6.44
N PRO A 249 -15.10 3.26 -6.73
CA PRO A 249 -15.85 3.02 -7.96
C PRO A 249 -15.53 4.11 -9.01
N PRO A 250 -14.46 4.01 -9.83
CA PRO A 250 -13.95 5.16 -10.59
C PRO A 250 -14.93 5.68 -11.64
N ASN A 251 -15.81 4.79 -12.15
CA ASN A 251 -16.82 5.11 -13.14
C ASN A 251 -17.96 5.98 -12.58
N ARG A 252 -18.10 6.08 -11.25
CA ARG A 252 -19.07 6.96 -10.57
C ARG A 252 -18.45 8.24 -10.03
N LEU A 253 -17.13 8.38 -10.08
CA LEU A 253 -16.46 9.57 -9.56
C LEU A 253 -16.58 10.73 -10.55
N GLY A 254 -17.26 11.79 -10.12
CA GLY A 254 -17.12 13.11 -10.73
C GLY A 254 -15.71 13.69 -10.48
N ARG A 255 -15.45 14.88 -11.05
CA ARG A 255 -14.11 15.54 -10.97
C ARG A 255 -13.62 15.70 -9.53
N ALA A 256 -14.48 16.16 -8.62
CA ALA A 256 -14.15 16.31 -7.20
C ALA A 256 -13.80 14.97 -6.52
N GLY A 257 -14.54 13.91 -6.84
CA GLY A 257 -14.28 12.56 -6.32
C GLY A 257 -12.92 12.02 -6.75
N LYS A 258 -12.55 12.25 -8.03
CA LYS A 258 -11.24 11.85 -8.56
C LYS A 258 -10.09 12.61 -7.89
N LEU A 259 -10.24 13.92 -7.67
CA LEU A 259 -9.26 14.73 -6.94
C LEU A 259 -9.04 14.23 -5.51
N ARG A 260 -10.12 13.86 -4.79
CA ARG A 260 -10.01 13.31 -3.43
C ARG A 260 -9.20 12.01 -3.40
N VAL A 261 -9.47 11.08 -4.31
CA VAL A 261 -8.70 9.82 -4.40
C VAL A 261 -7.24 10.10 -4.76
N TYR A 262 -7.00 11.02 -5.68
CA TYR A 262 -5.68 11.43 -6.11
C TYR A 262 -4.82 11.99 -4.96
N PHE A 263 -5.32 12.98 -4.21
CA PHE A 263 -4.58 13.53 -3.07
C PHE A 263 -4.38 12.50 -1.95
N SER A 264 -5.34 11.59 -1.76
CA SER A 264 -5.18 10.47 -0.83
C SER A 264 -4.06 9.50 -1.27
N ARG A 265 -3.91 9.22 -2.57
CA ARG A 265 -2.77 8.42 -3.08
C ARG A 265 -1.44 9.14 -2.90
N TRP A 266 -1.42 10.45 -3.11
CA TRP A 266 -0.23 11.26 -2.95
C TRP A 266 0.24 11.34 -1.48
N GLY A 267 -0.68 11.51 -0.54
CA GLY A 267 -0.36 11.50 0.90
C GLY A 267 0.19 10.15 1.38
N GLU A 268 -0.37 9.02 0.91
CA GLU A 268 0.15 7.68 1.23
C GLU A 268 1.56 7.45 0.65
N PHE A 269 1.80 7.88 -0.59
CA PHE A 269 3.13 7.81 -1.21
C PHE A 269 4.20 8.54 -0.41
N LEU A 270 3.89 9.74 0.12
CA LEU A 270 4.84 10.52 0.91
C LEU A 270 5.06 9.98 2.32
N THR A 271 4.06 9.33 2.91
CA THR A 271 4.15 8.81 4.28
C THR A 271 4.69 7.39 4.36
N GLY A 272 4.76 6.66 3.23
CA GLY A 272 5.19 5.27 3.19
C GLY A 272 4.24 4.31 3.90
N VAL A 273 3.02 4.77 4.21
CA VAL A 273 1.97 3.98 4.86
C VAL A 273 0.88 3.70 3.83
N PRO A 274 0.65 2.43 3.44
CA PRO A 274 -0.60 2.03 2.78
C PRO A 274 -1.74 1.92 3.81
#